data_AF-A0A245ZCY2-F1
#
_entry.id   AF-A0A245ZCY2-F1
#
_cell.length_a   1.000
_cell.length_b   1.000
_cell.length_c   1.000
_cell.angle_alpha   90.00
_cell.angle_beta   90.00
_cell.angle_gamma   90.00
#
_symmetry.space_group_name_H-M   'P 1'
#
loop_
_entity.id
_entity.type
_entity.pdbx_description
1 polymer ?
#
loop_
_entity_poly.entity_id
_entity_poly.type
_entity_poly.pdbx_seq_one_letter_code
_entity_poly.pdbx_strand_id
1 'polypeptide(L)'
;MGPEFTPERVAELTGLSASSRTAGPLPPISTPIVVNERGFAWLPNPDPFVGIFGNPIVCYVHAGIRLGWAPMPLPAPGGVLLTLFGGLRAEPGFEEEGVATFITREGLNGLIADLQAIAASIAPPASDDQEGEG
;
A
#
# COMPACT_ATOMS: atom_id res chain seq x y z
N MET A 1 -20.22 -8.92 -18.39
CA MET A 1 -19.92 -10.23 -17.78
C MET A 1 -18.62 -10.04 -17.01
N GLY A 2 -18.67 -10.03 -15.68
CA GLY A 2 -17.44 -9.97 -14.87
C GLY A 2 -16.71 -11.31 -14.93
N PRO A 3 -15.39 -11.36 -14.64
CA PRO A 3 -14.67 -12.62 -14.55
C PRO A 3 -15.34 -13.51 -13.49
N GLU A 4 -15.56 -14.77 -13.83
CA GLU A 4 -16.16 -15.76 -12.94
C GLU A 4 -15.13 -16.21 -11.90
N PHE A 5 -15.48 -16.18 -10.61
CA PHE A 5 -14.63 -16.64 -9.52
C PHE A 5 -14.73 -18.16 -9.37
N THR A 6 -14.13 -18.91 -10.32
CA THR A 6 -14.06 -20.37 -10.22
C THR A 6 -13.20 -20.79 -9.02
N PRO A 7 -13.38 -22.01 -8.46
CA PRO A 7 -12.54 -22.52 -7.38
C PRO A 7 -11.03 -22.45 -7.69
N GLU A 8 -10.63 -22.71 -8.94
CA GLU A 8 -9.23 -22.64 -9.38
C GLU A 8 -8.72 -21.20 -9.35
N ARG A 9 -9.51 -20.24 -9.84
CA ARG A 9 -9.15 -18.81 -9.82
C ARG A 9 -9.07 -18.26 -8.40
N VAL A 10 -9.97 -18.72 -7.54
CA VAL A 10 -9.97 -18.43 -6.10
C VAL A 10 -8.68 -18.93 -5.44
N ALA A 11 -8.30 -20.18 -5.71
CA ALA A 11 -7.07 -20.78 -5.17
C ALA A 11 -5.82 -20.06 -5.67
N GLU A 12 -5.77 -19.69 -6.96
CA GLU A 12 -4.70 -18.91 -7.56
C GLU A 12 -4.55 -17.53 -6.88
N LEU A 13 -5.64 -16.76 -6.77
CA LEU A 13 -5.62 -15.44 -6.14
C LEU A 13 -5.19 -15.50 -4.66
N THR A 14 -5.64 -16.54 -3.96
CA THR A 14 -5.24 -16.78 -2.56
C THR A 14 -3.76 -17.13 -2.48
N GLY A 15 -3.25 -17.95 -3.41
CA GLY A 15 -1.83 -18.29 -3.52
C GLY A 15 -0.95 -17.09 -3.84
N LEU A 16 -1.37 -16.22 -4.77
CA LEU A 16 -0.68 -14.96 -5.10
C LEU A 16 -0.67 -13.97 -3.93
N SER A 17 -1.78 -13.88 -3.18
CA SER A 17 -1.85 -13.05 -1.97
C SER A 17 -0.94 -13.55 -0.86
N ALA A 18 -0.76 -14.87 -0.75
CA ALA A 18 0.17 -15.47 0.20
C ALA A 18 1.62 -15.30 -0.25
N SER A 19 1.92 -15.50 -1.53
CA SER A 19 3.29 -15.43 -2.08
C SER A 19 3.84 -14.00 -2.12
N SER A 20 3.01 -12.98 -2.28
CA SER A 20 3.45 -11.58 -2.20
C SER A 20 4.01 -11.20 -0.83
N ARG A 21 3.78 -12.02 0.21
CA ARG A 21 4.26 -11.80 1.58
C ARG A 21 5.33 -12.75 2.07
N THR A 22 5.69 -13.80 1.32
CA THR A 22 6.74 -14.73 1.75
C THR A 22 8.13 -14.09 1.78
N ALA A 23 8.31 -12.92 1.15
CA ALA A 23 9.55 -12.14 1.19
C ALA A 23 9.73 -11.28 2.46
N GLY A 24 8.73 -11.23 3.37
CA GLY A 24 8.74 -10.34 4.54
C GLY A 24 8.38 -8.89 4.20
N PRO A 25 8.37 -7.99 5.20
CA PRO A 25 8.09 -6.58 4.96
C PRO A 25 9.17 -5.96 4.07
N LEU A 26 8.76 -5.12 3.13
CA LEU A 26 9.70 -4.35 2.33
C LEU A 26 10.44 -3.36 3.25
N PRO A 27 11.78 -3.27 3.18
CA PRO A 27 12.51 -2.29 3.97
C PRO A 27 12.13 -0.87 3.51
N PRO A 28 12.30 0.15 4.37
CA PRO A 28 12.18 1.54 3.95
C PRO A 28 13.05 1.81 2.73
N ILE A 29 12.52 2.58 1.77
CA ILE A 29 13.27 2.99 0.59
C ILE A 29 14.42 3.89 1.05
N SER A 30 15.65 3.43 0.85
CA SER A 30 16.87 4.13 1.29
C SER A 30 17.44 5.12 0.26
N THR A 31 16.96 5.04 -0.99
CA THR A 31 17.35 5.94 -2.08
C THR A 31 16.45 7.18 -2.12
N PRO A 32 16.99 8.38 -2.43
CA PRO A 32 16.16 9.56 -2.62
C PRO A 32 15.07 9.35 -3.69
N ILE A 33 13.84 9.74 -3.38
CA ILE A 33 12.72 9.74 -4.32
C ILE A 33 12.59 11.13 -4.94
N VAL A 34 12.65 11.20 -6.27
CA VAL A 34 12.41 12.44 -7.02
C VAL A 34 10.93 12.53 -7.35
N VAL A 35 10.32 13.67 -7.04
CA VAL A 35 8.95 14.02 -7.43
C VAL A 35 9.00 15.21 -8.39
N ASN A 36 8.34 15.13 -9.54
CA ASN A 36 8.29 16.25 -10.48
C ASN A 36 7.18 17.26 -10.12
N GLU A 37 7.17 18.39 -10.82
CA GLU A 37 6.18 19.46 -10.65
C GLU A 37 4.73 19.01 -10.94
N ARG A 38 4.56 17.92 -11.68
CA ARG A 38 3.26 17.31 -11.95
C ARG A 38 2.82 16.33 -10.86
N GLY A 39 3.64 16.09 -9.84
CA GLY A 39 3.32 15.17 -8.74
C GLY A 39 3.65 13.70 -8.98
N PHE A 40 4.40 13.36 -10.04
CA PHE A 40 4.83 11.97 -10.28
C PHE A 40 6.17 11.68 -9.58
N ALA A 41 6.23 10.53 -8.92
CA ALA A 41 7.43 9.98 -8.28
C ALA A 41 7.98 8.78 -9.07
N TRP A 42 9.31 8.63 -9.07
CA TRP A 42 10.00 7.43 -9.54
C TRP A 42 10.48 6.63 -8.35
N LEU A 43 9.89 5.46 -8.14
CA LEU A 43 10.20 4.55 -7.04
C LEU A 43 11.05 3.37 -7.51
N PRO A 44 12.00 2.87 -6.71
CA PRO A 44 12.66 1.60 -7.00
C PRO A 44 11.61 0.48 -7.00
N ASN A 45 11.74 -0.45 -7.95
CA ASN A 45 10.87 -1.62 -7.98
C ASN A 45 11.21 -2.52 -6.77
N PRO A 46 10.24 -2.86 -5.91
CA PRO A 46 10.50 -3.66 -4.71
C PRO A 46 10.80 -5.13 -5.02
N ASP A 47 10.47 -5.62 -6.22
CA ASP A 47 10.80 -6.99 -6.63
C ASP A 47 12.31 -7.08 -6.94
N PRO A 48 13.11 -7.87 -6.20
CA PRO A 48 14.54 -7.97 -6.44
C PRO A 48 14.87 -8.59 -7.81
N PHE A 49 13.99 -9.40 -8.39
CA PHE A 49 14.21 -10.00 -9.71
C PHE A 49 13.97 -9.01 -10.87
N VAL A 50 13.19 -7.95 -10.62
CA VAL A 50 12.93 -6.88 -11.59
C VAL A 50 13.82 -5.65 -11.30
N GLY A 51 14.11 -5.40 -10.02
CA GLY A 51 14.81 -4.24 -9.49
C GLY A 51 16.32 -4.25 -9.67
N ILE A 52 16.94 -5.37 -10.05
CA ILE A 52 18.38 -5.43 -10.37
C ILE A 52 18.68 -4.81 -11.76
N PHE A 53 17.68 -4.68 -12.66
CA PHE A 53 17.88 -4.28 -14.06
C PHE A 53 17.16 -3.00 -14.53
N GLY A 54 16.66 -2.15 -13.62
CA GLY A 54 16.61 -0.70 -13.87
C GLY A 54 15.31 -0.06 -14.37
N ASN A 55 14.13 -0.64 -14.14
CA ASN A 55 12.86 0.05 -14.42
C ASN A 55 12.21 0.57 -13.13
N PRO A 56 12.30 1.89 -12.86
CA PRO A 56 11.57 2.48 -11.74
C PRO A 56 10.06 2.39 -11.99
N ILE A 57 9.29 2.26 -10.91
CA ILE A 57 7.84 2.38 -10.94
C ILE A 57 7.52 3.86 -10.91
N VAL A 58 6.73 4.33 -11.88
CA VAL A 58 6.22 5.70 -11.89
C VAL A 58 4.83 5.70 -11.27
N CYS A 59 4.66 6.46 -10.19
CA CYS A 59 3.36 6.60 -9.52
C CYS A 59 3.04 8.08 -9.28
N TYR A 60 1.75 8.42 -9.34
CA TYR A 60 1.29 9.73 -8.93
C TYR A 60 1.27 9.83 -7.40
N VAL A 61 1.77 10.93 -6.84
CA VAL A 61 1.78 11.20 -5.41
C VAL A 61 0.53 11.98 -5.05
N HIS A 62 -0.41 11.32 -4.38
CA HIS A 62 -1.65 11.94 -3.94
C HIS A 62 -1.45 12.75 -2.65
N ALA A 63 -2.12 13.91 -2.57
CA ALA A 63 -2.15 14.76 -1.37
C ALA A 63 -3.16 14.22 -0.33
N GLY A 64 -2.91 12.99 0.10
CA GLY A 64 -3.78 12.23 1.00
C GLY A 64 -4.50 11.08 0.29
N ILE A 65 -4.94 10.12 1.10
CA ILE A 65 -5.66 8.93 0.66
C ILE A 65 -6.89 8.70 1.54
N ARG A 66 -7.95 8.16 0.95
CA ARG A 66 -9.14 7.67 1.66
C ARG A 66 -9.20 6.15 1.54
N LEU A 67 -9.67 5.50 2.59
CA LEU A 67 -9.87 4.06 2.64
C LEU A 67 -11.34 3.74 2.42
N GLY A 68 -11.61 2.88 1.43
CA GLY A 68 -12.87 2.17 1.30
C GLY A 68 -12.67 0.68 1.54
N TRP A 69 -13.70 0.01 2.03
CA TRP A 69 -13.65 -1.45 2.16
C TRP A 69 -15.03 -2.08 2.04
N ALA A 70 -15.05 -3.33 1.62
CA ALA A 70 -16.23 -4.18 1.65
C ALA A 70 -15.85 -5.60 2.08
N PRO A 71 -16.67 -6.28 2.89
CA PRO A 71 -16.46 -7.70 3.17
C PRO A 71 -16.56 -8.48 1.85
N MET A 72 -15.60 -9.38 1.61
CA MET A 72 -15.56 -10.18 0.39
C MET A 72 -15.62 -11.67 0.79
N PRO A 73 -16.79 -12.32 0.67
CA PRO A 73 -16.92 -13.74 1.04
C PRO A 73 -16.21 -14.68 0.05
N LEU A 74 -15.95 -14.19 -1.17
CA LEU A 74 -15.09 -14.79 -2.18
C LEU A 74 -13.98 -13.79 -2.53
N PRO A 75 -12.78 -14.24 -2.93
CA PRO A 75 -12.35 -15.63 -3.09
C PRO A 75 -12.20 -16.41 -1.77
N ALA A 76 -11.97 -15.76 -0.63
CA ALA A 76 -11.83 -16.46 0.66
C ALA A 76 -12.75 -15.88 1.75
N PRO A 77 -13.51 -16.72 2.48
CA PRO A 77 -14.36 -16.26 3.58
C PRO A 77 -13.57 -15.46 4.62
N GLY A 78 -14.11 -14.30 5.00
CA GLY A 78 -13.47 -13.40 5.96
C GLY A 78 -12.35 -12.54 5.38
N GLY A 79 -12.15 -12.55 4.05
CA GLY A 79 -11.37 -11.54 3.35
C GLY A 79 -12.16 -10.25 3.14
N VAL A 80 -11.46 -9.20 2.71
CA VAL A 80 -12.04 -7.90 2.39
C VAL A 80 -11.50 -7.41 1.05
N LEU A 81 -12.33 -6.67 0.32
CA LEU A 81 -11.86 -5.80 -0.75
C LEU A 81 -11.45 -4.49 -0.08
N LEU A 82 -10.17 -4.14 -0.15
CA LEU A 82 -9.64 -2.88 0.34
C LEU A 82 -9.37 -1.97 -0.86
N THR A 83 -9.82 -0.72 -0.78
CA THR A 83 -9.59 0.29 -1.81
C THR A 83 -8.91 1.51 -1.23
N LEU A 84 -7.82 1.94 -1.88
CA LEU A 84 -7.20 3.25 -1.63
C LEU A 84 -7.71 4.19 -2.70
N PHE A 85 -8.28 5.32 -2.30
CA PHE A 85 -8.66 6.40 -3.20
C PHE A 85 -7.75 7.59 -2.96
N GLY A 86 -7.07 8.04 -4.01
CA GLY A 86 -6.16 9.16 -3.96
C GLY A 86 -6.57 10.23 -4.95
N GLY A 87 -6.30 11.49 -4.61
CA GLY A 87 -6.48 12.61 -5.53
C GLY A 87 -5.99 13.90 -4.92
N LEU A 88 -5.71 14.88 -5.77
CA LEU A 88 -5.70 16.28 -5.39
C LEU A 88 -7.13 16.80 -5.60
N ARG A 89 -7.88 17.13 -4.55
CA ARG A 89 -9.12 17.93 -4.69
C ARG A 89 -8.75 19.41 -4.52
N ALA A 90 -9.20 20.37 -5.34
CA ALA A 90 -10.40 20.45 -6.16
C ALA A 90 -10.19 21.22 -7.48
N GLU A 91 -9.36 20.73 -8.40
CA GLU A 91 -9.32 21.28 -9.76
C GLU A 91 -10.40 20.62 -10.64
N PRO A 92 -11.20 21.40 -11.40
CA PRO A 92 -12.14 20.86 -12.36
C PRO A 92 -11.45 19.95 -13.39
N GLY A 93 -11.94 18.72 -13.56
CA GLY A 93 -11.43 17.77 -14.56
C GLY A 93 -10.45 16.71 -14.01
N PHE A 94 -10.15 16.72 -12.71
CA PHE A 94 -9.36 15.65 -12.10
C PHE A 94 -10.24 14.47 -11.66
N GLU A 95 -9.94 13.26 -12.14
CA GLU A 95 -10.60 12.02 -11.74
C GLU A 95 -9.90 11.42 -10.51
N GLU A 96 -10.67 10.92 -9.56
CA GLU A 96 -10.12 10.20 -8.41
C GLU A 96 -9.59 8.84 -8.89
N GLU A 97 -8.29 8.62 -8.71
CA GLU A 97 -7.66 7.34 -9.03
C GLU A 97 -7.73 6.44 -7.79
N GLY A 98 -7.95 5.15 -8.02
CA GLY A 98 -8.02 4.18 -6.94
C GLY A 98 -7.40 2.85 -7.31
N VAL A 99 -6.78 2.24 -6.31
CA VAL A 99 -6.32 0.85 -6.39
C VAL A 99 -7.19 0.01 -5.46
N ALA A 100 -7.67 -1.12 -5.97
CA ALA A 100 -8.45 -2.10 -5.24
C ALA A 100 -7.64 -3.39 -5.11
N THR A 101 -7.61 -3.97 -3.92
CA THR A 101 -6.98 -5.26 -3.68
C THR A 101 -7.84 -6.14 -2.80
N PHE A 102 -7.89 -7.44 -3.12
CA PHE A 102 -8.42 -8.42 -2.20
C PHE A 102 -7.35 -8.77 -1.16
N ILE A 103 -7.73 -8.75 0.11
CA ILE A 103 -6.85 -9.08 1.20
C ILE A 103 -7.52 -10.09 2.13
N THR A 104 -6.79 -11.16 2.48
CA THR A 104 -7.25 -12.15 3.46
C THR A 104 -7.26 -11.55 4.88
N ARG A 105 -7.75 -12.29 5.88
CA ARG A 105 -7.66 -11.83 7.28
C ARG A 105 -6.22 -11.72 7.77
N GLU A 106 -5.41 -12.76 7.53
CA GLU A 106 -3.97 -12.75 7.81
C GLU A 106 -3.28 -11.63 7.05
N GLY A 107 -3.66 -11.50 5.78
CA GLY A 107 -3.70 -10.28 4.98
C GLY A 107 -3.61 -8.96 5.73
N LEU A 108 -4.77 -8.62 6.24
CA LEU A 108 -5.07 -7.36 6.87
C LEU A 108 -4.28 -7.17 8.17
N ASN A 109 -4.10 -8.25 8.94
CA ASN A 109 -3.31 -8.18 10.18
C ASN A 109 -1.84 -7.84 9.90
N GLY A 110 -1.24 -8.42 8.85
CA GLY A 110 0.12 -8.06 8.43
C GLY A 110 0.21 -6.59 8.01
N LEU A 111 -0.72 -6.12 7.18
CA LEU A 111 -0.77 -4.72 6.76
C LEU A 111 -0.89 -3.76 7.96
N ILE A 112 -1.72 -4.10 8.96
CA ILE A 112 -1.84 -3.30 10.18
C ILE A 112 -0.51 -3.23 10.93
N ALA A 113 0.20 -4.36 11.07
CA ALA A 113 1.50 -4.39 11.74
C ALA A 113 2.54 -3.54 11.00
N ASP A 114 2.58 -3.61 9.66
CA ASP A 114 3.47 -2.79 8.84
C ASP A 114 3.18 -1.29 9.02
N LEU A 115 1.90 -0.90 8.98
CA LEU A 115 1.50 0.50 9.19
C LEU A 115 1.87 1.01 10.59
N GLN A 116 1.73 0.17 11.62
CA GLN A 116 2.15 0.50 12.98
C GLN A 116 3.67 0.65 13.08
N ALA A 117 4.44 -0.22 12.44
CA ALA A 117 5.90 -0.13 12.40
C ALA A 117 6.38 1.15 11.68
N ILE A 118 5.74 1.52 10.57
CA ILE A 118 5.99 2.78 9.87
C ILE A 118 5.67 3.98 10.77
N ALA A 119 4.51 3.97 11.43
CA ALA A 119 4.13 5.06 12.34
C ALA A 119 5.16 5.24 13.48
N ALA A 120 5.68 4.14 14.02
CA ALA A 120 6.71 4.18 15.05
C ALA A 120 8.05 4.74 14.56
N SER A 121 8.41 4.54 13.28
CA SER A 121 9.71 4.99 12.73
C SER A 121 9.73 6.47 12.35
N ILE A 122 8.56 7.09 12.12
CA ILE A 122 8.42 8.51 11.76
C ILE A 122 7.94 9.37 12.92
N ALA A 123 7.68 8.77 14.09
CA ALA A 123 7.29 9.52 15.28
C ALA A 123 8.40 10.54 15.60
N PRO A 124 8.06 11.83 15.83
CA PRO A 124 9.05 12.78 16.28
C PRO A 124 9.68 12.27 17.58
N PRO A 125 10.97 12.57 17.84
CA PRO A 125 11.58 12.24 19.12
C PRO A 125 10.68 12.80 20.22
N ALA A 126 10.42 11.99 21.24
CA ALA A 126 9.69 12.47 22.42
C ALA A 126 10.34 13.79 22.84
N SER A 127 9.56 14.86 22.89
CA SER A 127 10.03 16.08 23.52
C SER A 127 10.39 15.68 24.93
N ASP A 128 11.68 15.67 25.25
CA ASP A 128 12.13 15.66 26.64
C ASP A 128 11.40 16.84 27.29
N ASP A 129 10.39 16.54 28.10
CA ASP A 129 9.81 17.52 28.99
C ASP A 129 10.98 18.06 29.80
N GLN A 130 11.35 19.31 29.52
CA GLN A 130 12.23 20.06 30.38
C GLN A 130 11.47 20.24 31.70
N GLU A 131 11.56 19.24 32.57
CA GLU A 131 11.57 19.43 34.02
C GLU A 131 12.87 20.20 34.35
N GLY A 132 12.91 21.45 33.90
CA GLY A 132 13.85 22.44 34.35
C GLY A 132 13.30 23.05 35.62
N GLU A 133 13.80 22.53 36.74
CA GLU A 133 13.79 23.20 38.04
C GLU A 133 14.14 24.69 37.89
N GLY A 134 13.37 25.54 38.58
CA GLY A 134 13.59 26.98 38.69
C GLY A 134 12.56 27.65 39.57
#